data_AF-A0A9X6RLL8-F1
#
_entry.id   AF-A0A9X6RLL8-F1
#
_cell.length_a   1.000
_cell.length_b   1.000
_cell.length_c   1.000
_cell.angle_alpha   90.00
_cell.angle_beta   90.00
_cell.angle_gamma   90.00
#
_symmetry.space_group_name_H-M   'P 1'
#
loop_
_entity.id
_entity.type
_entity.pdbx_description
1 polymer ?
#
loop_
_entity_poly.entity_id
_entity_poly.type
_entity_poly.pdbx_seq_one_letter_code
_entity_poly.pdbx_strand_id
1 'polypeptide(L)'
;MALKGLRIFGGTHMTNWLAGFPDINTTKCPRLRGILLNVRPCGHINSAVPIYVSESPSQVFLSIMTTLYNHVLKNGIKSDEWPKLFIVMDYICNIDRTKAAQTPLPLSPPFDKLFISVSKVIHVFHHRNHVCPECKTGKYNPKNISVVYPKLKKRKTEAAEQSNAWLKRFAAVLNSISRNRQLFYLARQTFHRNKYLYTKSGRA
;
A
#
# COMPACT_ATOMS: atom_id res chain seq x y z
N MET A 1 0.34 -24.54 8.78
CA MET A 1 1.63 -23.86 8.47
C MET A 1 1.36 -22.44 7.98
N ALA A 2 1.34 -21.46 8.89
CA ALA A 2 1.02 -20.07 8.56
C ALA A 2 2.26 -19.33 8.04
N LEU A 3 2.18 -18.77 6.84
CA LEU A 3 3.21 -17.88 6.30
C LEU A 3 3.25 -16.60 7.15
N LYS A 4 4.25 -16.49 8.04
CA LYS A 4 4.57 -15.33 8.90
C LYS A 4 5.20 -14.14 8.12
N GLY A 5 4.94 -14.01 6.82
CA GLY A 5 5.43 -12.90 6.01
C GLY A 5 4.33 -11.88 5.80
N LEU A 6 4.43 -10.70 6.42
CA LEU A 6 3.66 -9.56 5.92
C LEU A 6 4.19 -9.18 4.55
N ARG A 7 3.23 -9.09 3.63
CA ARG A 7 3.40 -8.31 2.41
C ARG A 7 2.50 -7.10 2.56
N ILE A 8 3.08 -5.92 2.55
CA ILE A 8 2.32 -4.68 2.45
C ILE A 8 2.11 -4.48 0.96
N PHE A 9 0.87 -4.67 0.49
CA PHE A 9 0.48 -4.21 -0.82
C PHE A 9 0.04 -2.76 -0.65
N GLY A 10 0.94 -1.84 -0.98
CA GLY A 10 0.58 -0.47 -1.27
C GLY A 10 0.02 -0.46 -2.69
N GLY A 11 -1.30 -0.46 -2.82
CA GLY A 11 -1.92 -0.09 -4.08
C GLY A 11 -1.95 1.42 -4.13
N THR A 12 -0.94 2.03 -4.72
CA THR A 12 -1.08 3.38 -5.22
C THR A 12 -1.00 3.34 -6.73
N HIS A 13 -2.17 3.23 -7.33
CA HIS A 13 -2.37 3.85 -8.63
C HIS A 13 -2.26 5.37 -8.43
N MET A 14 -1.03 5.90 -8.50
CA MET A 14 -0.80 7.18 -9.19
C MET A 14 -0.69 6.89 -10.68
N THR A 15 -1.64 6.14 -11.24
CA THR A 15 -1.94 6.37 -12.66
C THR A 15 -2.57 7.75 -12.72
N ASN A 16 -2.16 8.55 -13.69
CA ASN A 16 -2.88 9.72 -14.17
C ASN A 16 -4.38 9.44 -14.35
N TRP A 17 -5.14 9.49 -13.27
CA TRP A 17 -6.57 9.72 -13.25
C TRP A 17 -6.77 11.14 -12.74
N LEU A 18 -6.17 12.05 -13.50
CA LEU A 18 -6.67 13.40 -13.70
C LEU A 18 -7.79 13.28 -14.74
N ALA A 19 -9.00 13.00 -14.29
CA ALA A 19 -10.22 13.28 -15.04
C ALA A 19 -11.40 13.34 -14.06
N GLY A 20 -11.66 14.54 -13.54
CA GLY A 20 -12.99 14.95 -13.11
C GLY A 20 -13.51 14.42 -11.77
N PHE A 21 -13.01 14.97 -10.66
CA PHE A 21 -13.95 15.39 -9.61
C PHE A 21 -14.22 16.88 -9.88
N PRO A 22 -15.31 17.24 -10.59
CA PRO A 22 -15.63 18.65 -10.78
C PRO A 22 -15.90 19.28 -9.41
N ASP A 23 -15.21 20.39 -9.15
CA ASP A 23 -15.40 21.26 -8.00
C ASP A 23 -16.88 21.66 -7.91
N ILE A 24 -17.55 21.26 -6.82
CA ILE A 24 -18.77 21.93 -6.38
C ILE A 24 -18.48 22.48 -4.98
N ASN A 25 -18.17 23.78 -4.98
CA ASN A 25 -18.20 24.74 -3.86
C ASN A 25 -17.11 24.70 -2.78
N THR A 26 -16.07 25.49 -3.05
CA THR A 26 -15.59 26.63 -2.22
C THR A 26 -15.84 26.59 -0.71
N THR A 27 -14.86 26.04 0.04
CA THR A 27 -14.22 26.70 1.20
C THR A 27 -12.88 25.99 1.45
N LYS A 28 -11.78 26.75 1.36
CA LYS A 28 -10.41 26.27 1.10
C LYS A 28 -9.84 25.41 2.24
N CYS A 29 -9.77 24.10 2.02
CA CYS A 29 -8.96 23.12 2.75
C CYS A 29 -8.23 22.27 1.69
N PRO A 30 -6.95 21.86 1.85
CA PRO A 30 -6.17 21.25 0.77
C PRO A 30 -6.93 20.07 0.12
N ARG A 31 -7.09 20.16 -1.20
CA ARG A 31 -7.90 19.25 -2.02
C ARG A 31 -7.48 17.80 -1.77
N LEU A 32 -8.45 16.92 -1.50
CA LEU A 32 -8.21 15.48 -1.46
C LEU A 32 -7.89 15.01 -2.87
N ARG A 33 -6.73 14.39 -3.06
CA ARG A 33 -6.29 13.84 -4.36
C ARG A 33 -6.73 12.39 -4.56
N GLY A 34 -6.92 11.65 -3.47
CA GLY A 34 -7.36 10.25 -3.51
C GLY A 34 -7.27 9.57 -2.17
N ILE A 35 -7.45 8.25 -2.17
CA ILE A 35 -7.37 7.39 -0.98
C ILE A 35 -6.29 6.32 -1.22
N LEU A 36 -5.35 6.22 -0.29
CA LEU A 36 -4.36 5.14 -0.22
C LEU A 36 -4.94 3.98 0.59
N LEU A 37 -5.04 2.80 -0.04
CA LEU A 37 -5.40 1.57 0.64
C LEU A 37 -4.15 0.75 0.97
N ASN A 38 -3.95 0.46 2.26
CA ASN A 38 -2.92 -0.47 2.70
C ASN A 38 -3.54 -1.87 2.84
N VAL A 39 -3.11 -2.79 1.98
CA VAL A 39 -3.79 -4.08 1.79
C VAL A 39 -2.85 -5.25 2.08
N ARG A 40 -3.38 -6.31 2.69
CA ARG A 40 -2.67 -7.59 2.88
C ARG A 40 -2.80 -8.48 1.64
N PRO A 41 -1.93 -9.51 1.46
CA PRO A 41 -2.04 -10.44 0.32
C PRO A 41 -3.39 -11.16 0.21
N CYS A 42 -4.14 -11.27 1.31
CA CYS A 42 -5.47 -11.85 1.32
C CYS A 42 -6.58 -10.88 0.86
N GLY A 43 -6.25 -9.64 0.51
CA GLY A 43 -7.21 -8.60 0.17
C GLY A 43 -7.78 -7.83 1.36
N HIS A 44 -7.45 -8.21 2.60
CA HIS A 44 -7.86 -7.48 3.80
C HIS A 44 -7.24 -6.07 3.81
N ILE A 45 -8.06 -5.03 3.98
CA ILE A 45 -7.61 -3.64 4.04
C ILE A 45 -7.30 -3.30 5.50
N ASN A 46 -6.04 -2.97 5.80
CA ASN A 46 -5.63 -2.57 7.15
C ASN A 46 -6.01 -1.11 7.45
N SER A 47 -5.87 -0.24 6.44
CA SER A 47 -6.17 1.17 6.58
C SER A 47 -6.49 1.79 5.23
N ALA A 48 -7.30 2.86 5.26
CA ALA A 48 -7.60 3.73 4.14
C ALA A 48 -7.20 5.16 4.55
N VAL A 49 -6.18 5.72 3.89
CA VAL A 49 -5.58 7.00 4.27
C VAL A 49 -5.87 8.02 3.16
N PRO A 50 -6.45 9.20 3.47
CA PRO A 50 -6.60 10.26 2.48
C PRO A 50 -5.24 10.81 2.03
N ILE A 51 -5.08 11.03 0.71
CA ILE A 51 -3.92 11.67 0.10
C ILE A 51 -4.30 13.10 -0.26
N TYR A 52 -3.53 14.10 0.18
CA TYR A 52 -3.81 15.52 -0.07
C TYR A 52 -2.94 16.07 -1.19
N VAL A 53 -3.45 17.04 -1.95
CA VAL A 53 -2.74 17.64 -3.10
C VAL A 53 -1.39 18.25 -2.71
N SER A 54 -1.29 18.82 -1.51
CA SER A 54 -0.07 19.42 -0.98
C SER A 54 0.99 18.40 -0.54
N GLU A 55 0.65 17.12 -0.45
CA GLU A 55 1.50 16.13 0.19
C GLU A 55 1.96 15.06 -0.83
N SER A 56 3.27 15.11 -1.05
CA SER A 56 4.04 14.47 -2.11
C SER A 56 4.32 12.98 -1.80
N PRO A 57 5.26 12.28 -2.48
CA PRO A 57 5.70 10.92 -2.12
C PRO A 57 5.98 10.69 -0.63
N SER A 58 6.26 11.75 0.14
CA SER A 58 6.38 11.74 1.60
C SER A 58 5.13 11.20 2.32
N GLN A 59 3.92 11.52 1.85
CA GLN A 59 2.67 11.04 2.46
C GLN A 59 2.53 9.52 2.36
N VAL A 60 2.86 9.02 1.17
CA VAL A 60 2.85 7.59 0.87
C VAL A 60 3.95 6.88 1.65
N PHE A 61 5.13 7.49 1.73
CA PHE A 61 6.23 7.01 2.56
C PHE A 61 5.84 6.89 4.04
N LEU A 62 5.23 7.93 4.63
CA LEU A 62 4.76 7.90 6.01
C LEU A 62 3.67 6.84 6.24
N SER A 63 2.75 6.67 5.29
CA SER A 63 1.72 5.61 5.36
C SER A 63 2.33 4.21 5.32
N ILE A 64 3.31 3.98 4.44
CA ILE A 64 4.08 2.73 4.36
C ILE A 64 4.80 2.48 5.69
N MET A 65 5.52 3.49 6.18
CA MET A 65 6.28 3.38 7.43
C MET A 65 5.39 3.10 8.63
N THR A 66 4.29 3.81 8.78
CA THR A 66 3.31 3.59 9.84
C THR A 66 2.76 2.17 9.80
N THR A 67 2.43 1.68 8.59
CA THR A 67 1.91 0.32 8.41
C THR A 67 2.96 -0.74 8.73
N LEU A 68 4.19 -0.53 8.28
CA LEU A 68 5.31 -1.45 8.48
C LEU A 68 5.71 -1.53 9.95
N TYR A 69 5.89 -0.37 10.59
CA TYR A 69 6.25 -0.25 11.99
C TYR A 69 5.21 -0.94 12.89
N ASN A 70 3.93 -0.61 12.72
CA ASN A 70 2.85 -1.24 13.48
C ASN A 70 2.76 -2.75 13.23
N HIS A 71 3.08 -3.21 12.01
CA HIS A 71 3.11 -4.64 11.75
C HIS A 71 4.24 -5.35 12.50
N VAL A 72 5.46 -4.81 12.41
CA VAL A 72 6.64 -5.39 13.07
C VAL A 72 6.43 -5.45 14.58
N LEU A 73 5.93 -4.36 15.18
CA LEU A 73 5.61 -4.32 16.61
C LEU A 73 4.54 -5.35 16.99
N LYS A 74 3.40 -5.35 16.29
CA LYS A 74 2.27 -6.22 16.63
C LYS A 74 2.60 -7.71 16.51
N ASN A 75 3.56 -8.08 15.65
CA ASN A 75 3.92 -9.47 15.39
C ASN A 75 5.28 -9.88 16.01
N GLY A 76 5.94 -8.97 16.73
CA GLY A 76 7.24 -9.24 17.37
C GLY A 76 8.33 -9.67 16.39
N ILE A 77 8.37 -9.06 15.19
CA ILE A 77 9.28 -9.49 14.11
C ILE A 77 10.67 -8.93 14.38
N LYS A 78 11.66 -9.82 14.53
CA LYS A 78 13.05 -9.45 14.76
C LYS A 78 13.68 -8.80 13.53
N SER A 79 14.69 -7.96 13.75
CA SER A 79 15.43 -7.25 12.69
C SER A 79 15.95 -8.15 11.57
N ASP A 80 16.39 -9.36 11.93
CA ASP A 80 16.96 -10.34 11.00
C ASP A 80 15.92 -10.89 10.00
N GLU A 81 14.64 -10.75 10.31
CA GLU A 81 13.54 -11.18 9.46
C GLU A 81 13.03 -10.06 8.55
N TRP A 82 13.44 -8.81 8.74
CA TRP A 82 12.97 -7.68 7.94
C TRP A 82 13.26 -7.81 6.45
N PRO A 83 14.42 -8.34 6.00
CA PRO A 83 14.66 -8.59 4.57
C PRO A 83 13.66 -9.55 3.92
N LYS A 84 12.95 -10.36 4.72
CA LYS A 84 11.91 -11.27 4.25
C LYS A 84 10.55 -10.59 4.09
N LEU A 85 10.36 -9.40 4.66
CA LEU A 85 9.16 -8.59 4.46
C LEU A 85 9.19 -7.93 3.09
N PHE A 86 8.00 -7.82 2.46
CA PHE A 86 7.88 -7.22 1.14
C PHE A 86 6.91 -6.05 1.14
N ILE A 87 7.37 -4.91 0.65
CA ILE A 87 6.51 -3.81 0.20
C ILE A 87 6.30 -3.99 -1.30
N VAL A 88 5.04 -4.02 -1.73
CA VAL A 88 4.66 -4.14 -3.12
C VAL A 88 3.83 -2.94 -3.52
N MET A 89 4.34 -2.14 -4.47
CA MET A 89 3.69 -0.91 -4.93
C MET A 89 4.20 -0.48 -6.30
N ASP A 90 3.35 0.19 -7.08
CA ASP A 90 3.60 0.49 -8.50
C ASP A 90 4.81 1.40 -8.73
N TYR A 91 5.01 2.40 -7.88
CA TYR A 91 6.08 3.40 -7.99
C TYR A 91 7.06 3.35 -6.82
N ILE A 92 7.28 2.18 -6.22
CA ILE A 92 8.17 2.05 -5.05
C ILE A 92 9.60 2.54 -5.32
N CYS A 93 10.06 2.44 -6.56
CA CYS A 93 11.34 2.97 -7.01
C CYS A 93 11.47 4.49 -6.82
N ASN A 94 10.39 5.25 -7.00
CA ASN A 94 10.39 6.70 -6.79
C ASN A 94 10.43 7.06 -5.31
N ILE A 95 9.75 6.26 -4.46
CA ILE A 95 9.83 6.47 -3.00
C ILE A 95 11.24 6.15 -2.49
N ASP A 96 11.83 5.03 -2.94
CA ASP A 96 13.16 4.59 -2.50
C ASP A 96 14.29 5.53 -2.97
N ARG A 97 14.02 6.41 -3.95
CA ARG A 97 14.93 7.49 -4.38
C ARG A 97 14.85 8.75 -3.51
N THR A 98 13.85 8.88 -2.63
CA THR A 98 13.75 10.05 -1.75
C THR A 98 14.84 10.03 -0.68
N LYS A 99 15.35 11.21 -0.28
CA LYS A 99 16.36 11.31 0.78
C LYS A 99 15.90 10.66 2.09
N ALA A 100 14.62 10.81 2.44
CA ALA A 100 14.03 10.22 3.63
C ALA A 100 14.02 8.68 3.61
N ALA A 101 13.94 8.06 2.43
CA ALA A 101 13.97 6.61 2.29
C ALA A 101 15.38 6.01 2.32
N GLN A 102 16.40 6.82 2.02
CA GLN A 102 17.81 6.40 1.94
C GLN A 102 18.58 6.63 3.23
N THR A 103 18.07 7.50 4.09
CA THR A 103 18.69 7.84 5.38
C THR A 103 18.11 6.98 6.50
N PRO A 104 18.91 6.68 7.54
CA PRO A 104 18.37 6.10 8.77
C PRO A 104 17.24 6.96 9.32
N LEU A 105 16.14 6.31 9.70
CA LEU A 105 14.97 6.98 10.25
C LEU A 105 15.33 7.58 11.63
N PRO A 106 14.69 8.69 12.03
CA PRO A 106 14.85 9.27 13.35
C PRO A 106 14.09 8.46 14.42
N LEU A 107 14.35 7.16 14.48
CA LEU A 107 13.76 6.20 15.41
C LEU A 107 14.88 5.49 16.17
N SER A 108 14.57 4.95 17.35
CA SER A 108 15.54 4.18 18.13
C SER A 108 15.95 2.90 17.39
N PRO A 109 17.23 2.48 17.44
CA PRO A 109 17.64 1.19 16.93
C PRO A 109 16.79 0.03 17.50
N PRO A 110 16.46 -1.00 16.71
CA PRO A 110 16.87 -1.21 15.31
C PRO A 110 15.97 -0.50 14.27
N PHE A 111 14.95 0.26 14.70
CA PHE A 111 13.93 0.80 13.80
C PHE A 111 14.42 1.92 12.88
N ASP A 112 15.59 2.50 13.16
CA ASP A 112 16.32 3.41 12.28
C ASP A 112 16.53 2.82 10.88
N LYS A 113 16.76 1.50 10.79
CA LYS A 113 17.02 0.80 9.51
C LYS A 113 15.78 0.14 8.90
N LEU A 114 14.61 0.26 9.54
CA LEU A 114 13.42 -0.51 9.18
C LEU A 114 13.04 -0.39 7.71
N PHE A 115 12.99 0.82 7.16
CA PHE A 115 12.65 1.00 5.74
C PHE A 115 13.73 0.42 4.82
N ILE A 116 14.99 0.63 5.14
CA ILE A 116 16.14 0.26 4.30
C ILE A 116 16.24 -1.27 4.20
N SER A 117 16.07 -1.97 5.32
CA SER A 117 16.22 -3.42 5.43
C SER A 117 15.11 -4.23 4.76
N VAL A 118 13.93 -3.67 4.54
CA VAL A 118 12.79 -4.39 3.97
C VAL A 118 12.89 -4.51 2.44
N SER A 119 12.53 -5.69 1.91
CA SER A 119 12.50 -5.92 0.46
C SER A 119 11.36 -5.16 -0.20
N LYS A 120 11.61 -4.62 -1.38
CA LYS A 120 10.66 -3.78 -2.14
C LYS A 120 10.53 -4.31 -3.56
N VAL A 121 9.30 -4.45 -4.06
CA VAL A 121 9.05 -4.86 -5.44
C VAL A 121 7.94 -4.05 -6.09
N ILE A 122 8.00 -3.92 -7.40
CA ILE A 122 6.94 -3.32 -8.20
C ILE A 122 5.83 -4.35 -8.40
N HIS A 123 4.58 -3.87 -8.36
CA HIS A 123 3.42 -4.70 -8.64
C HIS A 123 3.51 -5.36 -10.03
N VAL A 124 3.09 -6.63 -10.16
CA VAL A 124 3.29 -7.43 -11.38
C VAL A 124 2.68 -6.78 -12.62
N PHE A 125 1.49 -6.19 -12.52
CA PHE A 125 0.85 -5.50 -13.66
C PHE A 125 1.58 -4.21 -14.08
N HIS A 126 2.29 -3.57 -13.15
CA HIS A 126 3.02 -2.32 -13.42
C HIS A 126 4.48 -2.55 -13.77
N HIS A 127 5.02 -3.72 -13.43
CA HIS A 127 6.40 -4.10 -13.73
C HIS A 127 6.60 -4.32 -15.24
N ARG A 128 5.67 -4.98 -15.94
CA ARG A 128 5.80 -5.30 -17.38
C ARG A 128 5.98 -4.03 -18.22
N ASN A 129 5.20 -3.00 -17.92
CA ASN A 129 5.19 -1.73 -18.65
C ASN A 129 5.96 -0.62 -17.92
N HIS A 130 6.80 -0.98 -16.95
CA HIS A 130 7.53 0.02 -16.18
C HIS A 130 8.47 0.84 -17.08
N VAL A 131 8.57 2.13 -16.83
CA VAL A 131 9.34 3.05 -17.68
C VAL A 131 10.85 2.82 -17.52
N CYS A 132 11.32 2.61 -16.29
CA CYS A 132 12.74 2.43 -15.99
C CYS A 132 13.22 0.99 -16.28
N PRO A 133 14.19 0.77 -17.20
CA PRO A 133 14.69 -0.56 -17.54
C PRO A 133 15.36 -1.27 -16.35
N GLU A 134 16.10 -0.54 -15.52
CA GLU A 134 16.78 -1.08 -14.32
C GLU A 134 15.80 -1.72 -13.33
N CYS A 135 14.58 -1.18 -13.26
CA CYS A 135 13.55 -1.72 -12.39
C CYS A 135 12.99 -3.06 -12.91
N LYS A 136 13.13 -3.35 -14.20
CA LYS A 136 12.65 -4.61 -14.82
C LYS A 136 13.56 -5.80 -14.54
N THR A 137 14.86 -5.54 -14.42
CA THR A 137 15.89 -6.59 -14.28
C THR A 137 16.55 -6.62 -12.90
N GLY A 138 16.40 -5.55 -12.11
CA GLY A 138 17.12 -5.40 -10.84
C GLY A 138 16.26 -5.50 -9.58
N LYS A 139 16.53 -4.58 -8.64
CA LYS A 139 16.07 -4.59 -7.24
C LYS A 139 14.56 -4.77 -7.06
N TYR A 140 13.75 -4.17 -7.95
CA TYR A 140 12.30 -4.11 -7.78
C TYR A 140 11.52 -5.22 -8.49
N ASN A 141 12.21 -6.25 -8.99
CA ASN A 141 11.57 -7.33 -9.73
C ASN A 141 10.64 -8.16 -8.81
N PRO A 142 9.35 -8.35 -9.15
CA PRO A 142 8.43 -9.17 -8.36
C PRO A 142 8.84 -10.65 -8.28
N LYS A 143 9.75 -11.12 -9.16
CA LYS A 143 10.36 -12.45 -9.07
C LYS A 143 11.13 -12.64 -7.77
N ASN A 144 11.68 -11.58 -7.17
CA ASN A 144 12.45 -11.62 -5.92
C ASN A 144 11.64 -12.22 -4.74
N ILE A 145 10.31 -12.09 -4.77
CA ILE A 145 9.43 -12.72 -3.78
C ILE A 145 9.59 -14.26 -3.76
N SER A 146 9.76 -14.92 -4.90
CA SER A 146 9.92 -16.39 -4.92
C SER A 146 11.31 -16.86 -4.58
N VAL A 147 12.32 -15.99 -4.70
CA VAL A 147 13.66 -16.32 -4.20
C VAL A 147 13.61 -16.47 -2.68
N VAL A 148 12.95 -15.54 -1.99
CA VAL A 148 12.78 -15.60 -0.52
C VAL A 148 11.74 -16.65 -0.10
N TYR A 149 10.68 -16.82 -0.90
CA TYR A 149 9.60 -17.76 -0.59
C TYR A 149 9.32 -18.73 -1.74
N PRO A 150 10.17 -19.75 -1.96
CA PRO A 150 10.02 -20.67 -3.09
C PRO A 150 8.77 -21.57 -2.96
N LYS A 151 8.36 -21.89 -1.73
CA LYS A 151 7.19 -22.75 -1.45
C LYS A 151 5.83 -22.05 -1.69
N LEU A 152 5.82 -20.76 -2.04
CA LEU A 152 4.60 -19.97 -2.21
C LEU A 152 4.03 -20.16 -3.63
N LYS A 153 3.10 -21.10 -3.78
CA LYS A 153 2.46 -21.47 -5.06
C LYS A 153 1.89 -20.28 -5.84
N LYS A 154 1.22 -19.33 -5.16
CA LYS A 154 0.67 -18.12 -5.79
C LYS A 154 1.06 -16.88 -5.01
N ARG A 155 1.65 -15.91 -5.72
CA ARG A 155 1.96 -14.59 -5.18
C ARG A 155 0.76 -13.70 -5.47
N LYS A 156 -0.11 -13.53 -4.48
CA LYS A 156 -1.28 -12.64 -4.57
C LYS A 156 -0.84 -11.17 -4.52
N THR A 157 -0.06 -10.73 -5.51
CA THR A 157 0.35 -9.32 -5.59
C THR A 157 -0.79 -8.41 -6.00
N GLU A 158 -1.75 -8.99 -6.72
CA GLU A 158 -2.95 -8.38 -7.29
C GLU A 158 -3.99 -7.94 -6.24
N ALA A 159 -3.76 -8.24 -4.96
CA ALA A 159 -4.71 -7.94 -3.88
C ALA A 159 -4.98 -6.43 -3.74
N ALA A 160 -3.95 -5.61 -3.97
CA ALA A 160 -4.10 -4.15 -4.06
C ALA A 160 -5.03 -3.75 -5.20
N GLU A 161 -4.81 -4.29 -6.41
CA GLU A 161 -5.61 -3.91 -7.58
C GLU A 161 -7.06 -4.41 -7.49
N GLN A 162 -7.27 -5.60 -6.95
CA GLN A 162 -8.63 -6.08 -6.66
C GLN A 162 -9.35 -5.20 -5.63
N SER A 163 -8.63 -4.67 -4.65
CA SER A 163 -9.20 -3.76 -3.65
C SER A 163 -9.47 -2.38 -4.25
N ASN A 164 -8.63 -1.92 -5.18
CA ASN A 164 -8.84 -0.70 -5.96
C ASN A 164 -10.06 -0.82 -6.88
N ALA A 165 -10.19 -1.93 -7.62
CA ALA A 165 -11.35 -2.22 -8.46
C ALA A 165 -12.66 -2.27 -7.64
N TRP A 166 -12.61 -2.87 -6.44
CA TRP A 166 -13.74 -2.81 -5.51
C TRP A 166 -14.09 -1.38 -5.09
N LEU A 167 -13.10 -0.57 -4.73
CA LEU A 167 -13.31 0.82 -4.31
C LEU A 167 -13.92 1.67 -5.43
N LYS A 168 -13.47 1.47 -6.68
CA LYS A 168 -13.96 2.18 -7.87
C LYS A 168 -15.47 2.03 -8.08
N ARG A 169 -16.08 0.92 -7.64
CA ARG A 169 -17.54 0.71 -7.71
C ARG A 169 -18.33 1.75 -6.91
N PHE A 170 -17.70 2.42 -5.95
CA PHE A 170 -18.33 3.43 -5.10
C PHE A 170 -17.96 4.86 -5.50
N ALA A 171 -17.21 5.06 -6.58
CA ALA A 171 -16.73 6.38 -6.97
C ALA A 171 -17.89 7.39 -7.12
N ALA A 172 -18.98 7.01 -7.79
CA ALA A 172 -20.14 7.88 -7.95
C ALA A 172 -20.74 8.35 -6.61
N VAL A 173 -20.83 7.46 -5.62
CA VAL A 173 -21.34 7.79 -4.28
C VAL A 173 -20.35 8.66 -3.50
N LEU A 174 -19.06 8.36 -3.58
CA LEU A 174 -18.03 9.16 -2.92
C LEU A 174 -18.01 10.59 -3.45
N ASN A 175 -18.29 10.77 -4.75
CA ASN A 175 -18.30 12.07 -5.40
C ASN A 175 -19.51 12.92 -5.04
N SER A 176 -20.62 12.28 -4.66
CA SER A 176 -21.88 12.98 -4.34
C SER A 176 -22.00 13.38 -2.87
N ILE A 177 -21.04 13.02 -2.02
CA ILE A 177 -21.10 13.27 -0.58
C ILE A 177 -19.93 14.14 -0.09
N SER A 178 -20.19 14.94 0.95
CA SER A 178 -19.16 15.75 1.62
C SER A 178 -18.00 14.91 2.16
N ARG A 179 -16.79 15.47 2.23
CA ARG A 179 -15.56 14.78 2.67
C ARG A 179 -15.69 14.02 4.01
N ASN A 180 -16.27 14.63 5.04
CA ASN A 180 -16.45 13.95 6.34
C ASN A 180 -17.31 12.68 6.19
N ARG A 181 -18.33 12.75 5.33
CA ARG A 181 -19.17 11.59 4.97
C ARG A 181 -18.42 10.59 4.09
N GLN A 182 -17.51 11.03 3.21
CA GLN A 182 -16.65 10.13 2.42
C GLN A 182 -15.80 9.24 3.31
N LEU A 183 -15.08 9.81 4.28
CA LEU A 183 -14.21 9.04 5.18
C LEU A 183 -15.02 8.06 6.03
N PHE A 184 -16.16 8.49 6.57
CA PHE A 184 -17.06 7.63 7.31
C PHE A 184 -17.60 6.48 6.44
N TYR A 185 -18.07 6.80 5.24
CA TYR A 185 -18.59 5.82 4.28
C TYR A 185 -17.52 4.79 3.91
N LEU A 186 -16.30 5.24 3.60
CA LEU A 186 -15.16 4.37 3.29
C LEU A 186 -14.82 3.45 4.45
N ALA A 187 -14.73 3.98 5.67
CA ALA A 187 -14.46 3.18 6.87
C ALA A 187 -15.52 2.07 7.05
N ARG A 188 -16.79 2.39 6.86
CA ARG A 188 -17.90 1.42 6.93
C ARG A 188 -17.81 0.37 5.83
N GLN A 189 -17.54 0.77 4.59
CA GLN A 189 -17.41 -0.17 3.48
C GLN A 189 -16.21 -1.09 3.63
N THR A 190 -15.08 -0.56 4.11
CA THR A 190 -13.89 -1.35 4.42
C THR A 190 -14.18 -2.36 5.53
N PHE A 191 -14.87 -1.96 6.60
CA PHE A 191 -15.26 -2.86 7.69
C PHE A 191 -16.10 -4.04 7.19
N HIS A 192 -17.16 -3.77 6.43
CA HIS A 192 -18.04 -4.81 5.90
C HIS A 192 -17.35 -5.73 4.90
N ARG A 193 -16.52 -5.18 4.01
CA ARG A 193 -15.71 -6.00 3.10
C ARG A 193 -14.76 -6.91 3.85
N ASN A 194 -14.06 -6.39 4.85
CA ASN A 194 -13.14 -7.19 5.65
C ASN A 194 -13.87 -8.30 6.41
N LYS A 195 -15.06 -8.03 6.97
CA LYS A 195 -15.91 -9.04 7.60
C LYS A 195 -16.32 -10.14 6.61
N TYR A 196 -16.75 -9.77 5.41
CA TYR A 196 -17.10 -10.73 4.36
C TYR A 196 -15.92 -11.59 3.91
N LEU A 197 -14.71 -11.01 3.79
CA LEU A 197 -13.52 -11.79 3.44
C LEU A 197 -13.12 -12.76 4.56
N TYR A 198 -13.35 -12.39 5.82
CA TYR A 198 -13.09 -13.25 6.97
C TYR A 198 -14.00 -14.48 6.96
N THR A 199 -15.31 -14.29 6.83
CA THR A 199 -16.29 -15.39 6.81
C THR A 199 -16.06 -16.34 5.64
N LYS A 200 -15.81 -15.83 4.44
CA LYS A 200 -15.54 -16.66 3.25
C LYS A 200 -14.22 -17.43 3.35
N SER A 201 -13.27 -16.98 4.16
CA SER A 201 -11.96 -17.63 4.31
C SER A 201 -11.96 -18.81 5.30
N GLY A 202 -13.08 -19.10 5.96
CA GLY A 202 -13.23 -20.24 6.88
C GLY A 202 -12.40 -20.12 8.15
N ARG A 203 -12.05 -18.90 8.58
CA ARG A 203 -11.25 -18.64 9.79
C ARG A 203 -12.10 -18.12 10.96
N ALA A 204 -13.39 -18.47 11.00
CA ALA A 204 -14.26 -18.13 12.12
C ALA A 204 -13.79 -18.82 13.40
#